data_AF-A0A8S1QWR5-F1
#
_entry.id   AF-A0A8S1QWR5-F1
#
_cell.length_a   1.000
_cell.length_b   1.000
_cell.length_c   1.000
_cell.angle_alpha   90.00
_cell.angle_beta   90.00
_cell.angle_gamma   90.00
#
_symmetry.space_group_name_H-M   'P 1'
#
loop_
_entity.id
_entity.type
_entity.pdbx_description
1 polymer ?
#
loop_
_entity_poly.entity_id
_entity_poly.type
_entity_poly.pdbx_seq_one_letter_code
_entity_poly.pdbx_strand_id
1 'polypeptide(L)'
;MINRPPVPKFSDECSTPKRSSDLIEEVQHLVYKMNLDDAVEKKAIQILNCLTLPNTSLYAQALVHCAIKELNQPLPKADAKVEYLSKCIQNQYSSLISTLCKKLKLNSKSTQVCYILFQQMQPLINKLPKQLQNAISVKIATDIIYLKQGGINVKVIAQMANIKVEQLQINLNRIKPFAFKIIQDLFNHFHNNFQ
;
A
#
# COMPACT_ATOMS: atom_id res chain seq x y z
N MET A 1 -30.58 45.20 -39.02
CA MET A 1 -30.05 45.14 -37.64
C MET A 1 -29.98 43.68 -37.24
N ILE A 2 -28.78 43.14 -37.04
CA ILE A 2 -28.58 41.71 -36.73
C ILE A 2 -28.87 41.52 -35.24
N ASN A 3 -29.99 40.86 -34.92
CA ASN A 3 -30.33 40.47 -33.56
C ASN A 3 -29.30 39.46 -33.06
N ARG A 4 -28.39 39.90 -32.18
CA ARG A 4 -27.56 38.96 -31.42
C ARG A 4 -28.47 38.20 -30.45
N PRO A 5 -28.39 36.86 -30.38
CA PRO A 5 -29.11 36.13 -29.36
C PRO A 5 -28.65 36.59 -27.97
N PRO A 6 -29.56 36.67 -26.98
CA PRO A 6 -29.22 37.13 -25.65
C PRO A 6 -28.20 36.18 -25.00
N VAL A 7 -27.19 36.74 -24.35
CA VAL A 7 -26.22 35.98 -23.56
C VAL A 7 -26.96 35.29 -22.42
N PRO A 8 -26.79 33.97 -22.19
CA PRO A 8 -27.42 33.28 -21.08
C PRO A 8 -27.01 33.95 -19.77
N LYS A 9 -27.98 34.44 -19.00
CA LYS A 9 -27.72 34.89 -17.63
C LYS A 9 -27.49 33.64 -16.80
N PHE A 10 -26.26 33.44 -16.33
CA PHE A 10 -25.98 32.46 -15.29
C PHE A 10 -26.87 32.82 -14.09
N SER A 11 -27.80 31.93 -13.72
CA SER A 11 -28.56 32.06 -12.50
C SER A 11 -27.61 31.92 -11.32
N ASP A 12 -27.75 32.75 -10.28
CA ASP A 12 -26.96 32.67 -9.03
C ASP A 12 -27.04 31.29 -8.36
N GLU A 13 -28.01 30.46 -8.75
CA GLU A 13 -28.20 29.09 -8.29
C GLU A 13 -27.45 28.03 -9.12
N CYS A 14 -26.64 28.41 -10.13
CA CYS A 14 -25.75 27.47 -10.79
C CYS A 14 -24.61 27.08 -9.85
N SER A 15 -24.84 26.06 -9.02
CA SER A 15 -23.78 25.41 -8.26
C SER A 15 -22.71 24.93 -9.23
N THR A 16 -21.51 25.51 -9.13
CA THR A 16 -20.32 25.01 -9.83
C THR A 16 -20.20 23.51 -9.54
N PRO A 17 -19.94 22.66 -10.56
CA PRO A 17 -19.74 21.24 -10.32
C PRO A 17 -18.65 21.09 -9.26
N LYS A 18 -18.96 20.43 -8.14
CA LYS A 18 -17.93 20.07 -7.15
C LYS A 18 -16.93 19.19 -7.87
N ARG A 19 -15.72 19.71 -8.14
CA ARG A 19 -14.60 18.88 -8.57
C ARG A 19 -14.41 17.82 -7.49
N SER A 20 -14.63 16.56 -7.84
CA SER A 20 -14.10 15.45 -7.04
C SER A 20 -12.58 15.51 -7.24
N SER A 21 -11.85 16.13 -6.30
CA SER A 21 -10.40 16.01 -6.28
C SER A 21 -10.05 14.53 -6.14
N ASP A 22 -9.09 14.08 -6.93
CA ASP A 22 -8.52 12.75 -6.70
C ASP A 22 -7.79 12.75 -5.35
N LEU A 23 -7.72 11.59 -4.69
CA LEU A 23 -7.11 11.48 -3.36
C LEU A 23 -5.63 11.92 -3.41
N ILE A 24 -4.96 11.71 -4.55
CA ILE A 24 -3.60 12.18 -4.81
C ILE A 24 -3.54 13.72 -4.80
N GLU A 25 -4.44 14.38 -5.55
CA GLU A 25 -4.50 15.85 -5.61
C GLU A 25 -4.78 16.46 -4.23
N GLU A 26 -5.66 15.82 -3.46
CA GLU A 26 -5.97 16.26 -2.10
C GLU A 26 -4.76 16.13 -1.16
N VAL A 27 -3.98 15.06 -1.30
CA VAL A 27 -2.72 14.86 -0.56
C VAL A 27 -1.69 15.93 -0.92
N GLN A 28 -1.51 16.21 -2.21
CA GLN A 28 -0.59 17.24 -2.70
C GLN A 28 -0.99 18.63 -2.18
N HIS A 29 -2.28 18.95 -2.26
CA HIS A 29 -2.82 20.21 -1.75
C HIS A 29 -2.61 20.34 -0.23
N LEU A 30 -2.79 19.26 0.54
CA LEU A 30 -2.55 19.26 1.99
C LEU A 30 -1.07 19.45 2.34
N VAL A 31 -0.15 18.77 1.64
CA VAL A 31 1.30 18.94 1.82
C VAL A 31 1.71 20.38 1.58
N TYR A 32 1.24 20.96 0.47
CA TYR A 32 1.50 22.36 0.12
C TYR A 32 0.93 23.32 1.17
N LYS A 33 -0.34 23.13 1.57
CA LYS A 33 -1.02 23.98 2.56
C LYS A 33 -0.33 23.96 3.92
N MET A 34 0.25 22.82 4.30
CA MET A 34 0.94 22.64 5.59
C MET A 34 2.44 22.97 5.52
N ASN A 35 2.94 23.39 4.36
CA ASN A 35 4.36 23.69 4.10
C ASN A 35 5.28 22.52 4.51
N LEU A 36 4.89 21.31 4.13
CA LEU A 36 5.62 20.08 4.42
C LEU A 36 6.62 19.77 3.29
N ASP A 37 7.67 19.03 3.62
CA ASP A 37 8.72 18.60 2.67
C ASP A 37 8.18 17.63 1.61
N ASP A 38 8.70 17.68 0.39
CA ASP A 38 8.48 16.75 -0.71
C ASP A 38 8.68 15.28 -0.28
N ALA A 39 9.53 15.04 0.72
CA ALA A 39 9.71 13.72 1.32
C ALA A 39 8.40 13.15 1.89
N VAL A 40 7.55 14.00 2.47
CA VAL A 40 6.24 13.63 3.02
C VAL A 40 5.28 13.28 1.89
N GLU A 41 5.25 14.07 0.81
CA GLU A 41 4.43 13.78 -0.36
C GLU A 41 4.79 12.43 -0.97
N LYS A 42 6.08 12.20 -1.25
CA LYS A 42 6.57 10.93 -1.81
C LYS A 42 6.19 9.75 -0.93
N LYS A 43 6.29 9.90 0.39
CA LYS A 43 5.94 8.86 1.35
C LYS A 43 4.43 8.61 1.40
N ALA A 44 3.62 9.65 1.37
CA ALA A 44 2.16 9.56 1.32
C ALA A 44 1.70 8.85 0.05
N ILE A 45 2.20 9.26 -1.12
CA ILE A 45 1.94 8.60 -2.41
C ILE A 45 2.38 7.14 -2.39
N GLN A 46 3.55 6.84 -1.79
CA GLN A 46 4.01 5.45 -1.65
C GLN A 46 3.05 4.62 -0.79
N ILE A 47 2.53 5.15 0.31
CA ILE A 47 1.54 4.48 1.17
C ILE A 47 0.24 4.25 0.39
N LEU A 48 -0.21 5.25 -0.37
CA LEU A 48 -1.41 5.18 -1.18
C LEU A 48 -1.29 4.15 -2.32
N ASN A 49 -0.15 4.06 -2.99
CA ASN A 49 0.10 3.02 -4.00
C ASN A 49 0.11 1.60 -3.43
N CYS A 50 0.29 1.45 -2.11
CA CYS A 50 0.17 0.18 -1.43
C CYS A 50 -1.24 -0.08 -0.89
N LEU A 51 -2.10 0.92 -0.76
CA LEU A 51 -3.39 0.79 -0.07
C LEU A 51 -4.54 1.38 -0.89
N THR A 52 -5.56 0.57 -1.14
CA THR A 52 -6.83 1.11 -1.65
C THR A 52 -7.55 1.83 -0.51
N LEU A 53 -7.58 3.17 -0.57
CA LEU A 53 -8.21 4.02 0.43
C LEU A 53 -9.40 4.77 -0.18
N PRO A 54 -10.46 5.05 0.61
CA PRO A 54 -11.58 5.87 0.15
C PRO A 54 -11.13 7.28 -0.23
N ASN A 55 -11.62 7.78 -1.37
CA ASN A 55 -11.35 9.14 -1.81
C ASN A 55 -12.14 10.16 -0.98
N THR A 56 -11.61 10.51 0.20
CA THR A 56 -12.16 11.53 1.07
C THR A 56 -11.05 12.36 1.72
N SER A 57 -11.33 13.63 2.03
CA SER A 57 -10.35 14.53 2.66
C SER A 57 -9.83 14.02 4.01
N LEU A 58 -10.67 13.29 4.76
CA LEU A 58 -10.31 12.70 6.05
C LEU A 58 -9.22 11.61 5.88
N TYR A 59 -9.31 10.81 4.81
CA TYR A 59 -8.29 9.81 4.47
C TYR A 59 -7.02 10.47 3.93
N ALA A 60 -7.13 11.56 3.15
CA ALA A 60 -5.97 12.34 2.72
C ALA A 60 -5.19 12.92 3.92
N GLN A 61 -5.89 13.50 4.89
CA GLN A 61 -5.31 14.00 6.14
C GLN A 61 -4.65 12.87 6.96
N ALA A 62 -5.33 11.73 7.10
CA ALA A 62 -4.80 10.57 7.82
C ALA A 62 -3.56 9.96 7.14
N LEU A 63 -3.51 9.99 5.81
CA LEU A 63 -2.38 9.54 5.00
C LEU A 63 -1.16 10.44 5.17
N VAL A 64 -1.34 11.76 5.07
CA VAL A 64 -0.28 12.76 5.31
C VAL A 64 0.22 12.65 6.76
N HIS A 65 -0.69 12.54 7.73
CA HIS A 65 -0.34 12.33 9.14
C HIS A 65 0.45 11.03 9.35
N CYS A 66 0.08 9.95 8.65
CA CYS A 66 0.83 8.69 8.67
C CYS A 66 2.24 8.85 8.07
N ALA A 67 2.38 9.60 6.98
CA ALA A 67 3.66 9.83 6.31
C ALA A 67 4.63 10.65 7.18
N ILE A 68 4.16 11.73 7.82
CA ILE A 68 4.94 12.54 8.78
C ILE A 68 5.46 11.65 9.93
N LYS A 69 4.58 10.79 10.47
CA LYS A 69 4.92 9.86 11.55
C LYS A 69 5.98 8.84 11.15
N GLU A 70 5.89 8.26 9.95
CA GLU A 70 6.88 7.31 9.42
C GLU A 70 8.24 7.96 9.14
N LEU A 71 8.27 9.27 8.89
CA LEU A 71 9.49 10.06 8.69
C LEU A 71 10.07 10.61 10.00
N ASN A 72 9.47 10.28 11.16
CA ASN A 72 9.84 10.80 12.47
C ASN A 72 9.89 12.35 12.53
N GLN A 73 9.02 13.01 11.77
CA GLN A 73 8.88 14.46 11.77
C GLN A 73 7.91 14.93 12.89
N PRO A 74 8.02 16.18 13.35
CA PRO A 74 7.12 16.72 14.37
C PRO A 74 5.67 16.70 13.88
N LEU A 75 4.82 16.00 14.64
CA LEU A 75 3.42 15.79 14.29
C LEU A 75 2.59 17.03 14.61
N PRO A 76 1.84 17.58 13.64
CA PRO A 76 0.86 18.61 13.92
C PRO A 76 -0.29 18.02 14.75
N LYS A 77 -0.93 18.84 15.58
CA LYS A 77 -2.14 18.43 16.31
C LYS A 77 -3.21 18.03 15.30
N ALA A 78 -3.69 16.79 15.39
CA ALA A 78 -4.73 16.25 14.53
C ALA A 78 -5.97 15.90 15.36
N ASP A 79 -7.13 15.89 14.71
CA ASP A 79 -8.36 15.41 15.33
C ASP A 79 -8.25 13.92 15.68
N ALA A 80 -8.89 13.50 16.78
CA ALA A 80 -8.88 12.10 17.23
C ALA A 80 -9.30 11.09 16.14
N LYS A 81 -10.19 11.49 15.22
CA LYS A 81 -10.59 10.68 14.06
C LYS A 81 -9.45 10.49 13.05
N VAL A 82 -8.68 11.55 12.79
CA VAL A 82 -7.52 11.53 11.89
C VAL A 82 -6.40 10.68 12.51
N GLU A 83 -6.17 10.81 13.82
CA GLU A 83 -5.20 9.96 14.53
C GLU A 83 -5.58 8.47 14.48
N TYR A 84 -6.85 8.15 14.71
CA TYR A 84 -7.36 6.79 14.62
C TYR A 84 -7.16 6.22 13.21
N LEU A 85 -7.59 6.96 12.17
CA LEU A 85 -7.43 6.53 10.79
C LEU A 85 -5.97 6.44 10.38
N SER A 86 -5.14 7.37 10.82
CA SER A 86 -3.69 7.34 10.59
C SER A 86 -3.09 6.08 11.19
N LYS A 87 -3.51 5.68 12.39
CA LYS A 87 -3.09 4.41 13.02
C LYS A 87 -3.61 3.19 12.25
N CYS A 88 -4.82 3.22 11.71
CA CYS A 88 -5.37 2.16 10.87
C CYS A 88 -4.58 2.02 9.55
N ILE A 89 -4.35 3.12 8.85
CA ILE A 89 -3.52 3.18 7.62
C ILE A 89 -2.10 2.71 7.95
N GLN A 90 -1.52 3.19 9.04
CA GLN A 90 -0.19 2.78 9.50
C GLN A 90 -0.16 1.28 9.78
N ASN A 91 -1.18 0.69 10.43
CA ASN A 91 -1.22 -0.75 10.68
C ASN A 91 -1.42 -1.58 9.40
N GLN A 92 -2.15 -1.05 8.43
CA GLN A 92 -2.32 -1.68 7.11
C GLN A 92 -1.03 -1.61 6.28
N TYR A 93 -0.33 -0.48 6.35
CA TYR A 93 0.94 -0.23 5.66
C TYR A 93 2.13 -0.95 6.33
N SER A 94 2.27 -0.78 7.65
CA SER A 94 3.19 -1.48 8.58
C SER A 94 2.74 -2.92 8.84
N SER A 95 2.29 -3.59 7.78
CA SER A 95 2.11 -5.04 7.81
C SER A 95 3.44 -5.68 8.26
N LEU A 96 3.40 -6.78 9.04
CA LEU A 96 4.65 -7.41 9.49
C LEU A 96 5.53 -7.90 8.32
N ILE A 97 4.99 -7.94 7.09
CA ILE A 97 5.76 -8.09 5.85
C ILE A 97 6.82 -7.01 5.71
N SER A 98 6.48 -5.73 5.88
CA SER A 98 7.46 -4.64 5.73
C SER A 98 8.62 -4.79 6.72
N THR A 99 8.33 -5.17 7.96
CA THR A 99 9.31 -5.44 9.01
C THR A 99 10.15 -6.68 8.69
N LEU A 100 9.53 -7.75 8.20
CA LEU A 100 10.23 -8.98 7.80
C LEU A 100 11.15 -8.73 6.60
N CYS A 101 10.68 -8.01 5.59
CA CYS A 101 11.47 -7.59 4.43
C CYS A 101 12.67 -6.73 4.84
N LYS A 102 12.48 -5.77 5.78
CA LYS A 102 13.58 -4.97 6.34
C LYS A 102 14.61 -5.85 7.08
N LYS A 103 14.17 -6.79 7.93
CA LYS A 103 15.05 -7.75 8.61
C LYS A 103 15.86 -8.60 7.63
N LEU A 104 15.25 -8.96 6.51
CA LEU A 104 15.89 -9.71 5.41
C LEU A 104 16.70 -8.82 4.45
N LYS A 105 16.82 -7.52 4.75
CA LYS A 105 17.55 -6.53 3.94
C LYS A 105 17.08 -6.46 2.48
N LEU A 106 15.79 -6.68 2.24
CA LEU A 106 15.19 -6.54 0.92
C LEU A 106 15.09 -5.05 0.53
N ASN A 107 15.32 -4.76 -0.75
CA ASN A 107 15.15 -3.41 -1.28
C ASN A 107 13.65 -3.03 -1.40
N SER A 108 13.36 -1.77 -1.71
CA SER A 108 11.99 -1.25 -1.81
C SER A 108 11.16 -1.96 -2.88
N LYS A 109 11.74 -2.26 -4.05
CA LYS A 109 11.06 -2.97 -5.14
C LYS A 109 10.67 -4.39 -4.74
N SER A 110 11.58 -5.14 -4.12
CA SER A 110 11.31 -6.49 -3.61
C SER A 110 10.27 -6.47 -2.50
N THR A 111 10.31 -5.46 -1.63
CA THR A 111 9.31 -5.27 -0.56
C THR A 111 7.92 -5.02 -1.14
N GLN A 112 7.82 -4.23 -2.21
CA GLN A 112 6.56 -3.97 -2.90
C GLN A 112 6.00 -5.25 -3.53
N VAL A 113 6.84 -6.08 -4.17
CA VAL A 113 6.42 -7.38 -4.69
C VAL A 113 5.91 -8.30 -3.57
N CYS A 114 6.60 -8.36 -2.43
CA CYS A 114 6.13 -9.14 -1.27
C CYS A 114 4.75 -8.68 -0.79
N TYR A 115 4.49 -7.37 -0.82
CA TYR A 115 3.23 -6.78 -0.40
C TYR A 115 2.09 -7.10 -1.39
N ILE A 116 2.32 -6.92 -2.69
CA ILE A 116 1.34 -7.28 -3.74
C ILE A 116 1.00 -8.77 -3.64
N LEU A 117 2.01 -9.63 -3.52
CA LEU A 117 1.83 -11.06 -3.45
C LEU A 117 1.04 -11.48 -2.20
N PHE A 118 1.27 -10.81 -1.06
CA PHE A 118 0.47 -11.03 0.14
C PHE A 118 -1.01 -10.67 -0.06
N GLN A 119 -1.30 -9.55 -0.71
CA GLN A 119 -2.69 -9.18 -1.01
C GLN A 119 -3.36 -10.20 -1.94
N GLN A 120 -2.67 -10.61 -3.01
CA GLN A 120 -3.18 -11.61 -3.95
C GLN A 120 -3.40 -12.98 -3.30
N MET A 121 -2.52 -13.36 -2.37
CA MET A 121 -2.59 -14.64 -1.68
C MET A 121 -3.56 -14.68 -0.50
N GLN A 122 -4.16 -13.56 -0.10
CA GLN A 122 -5.06 -13.53 1.06
C GLN A 122 -6.16 -14.61 1.05
N PRO A 123 -6.84 -14.91 -0.07
CA PRO A 123 -7.84 -15.97 -0.11
C PRO A 123 -7.30 -17.36 0.28
N LEU A 124 -5.99 -17.60 0.10
CA LEU A 124 -5.32 -18.86 0.38
C LEU A 124 -4.76 -18.93 1.81
N ILE A 125 -4.41 -17.78 2.40
CA ILE A 125 -3.66 -17.72 3.66
C ILE A 125 -4.39 -17.03 4.81
N ASN A 126 -5.56 -16.43 4.59
CA ASN A 126 -6.29 -15.63 5.60
C ASN A 126 -6.57 -16.36 6.92
N LYS A 127 -6.75 -17.68 6.90
CA LYS A 127 -7.00 -18.52 8.08
C LYS A 127 -5.74 -18.78 8.93
N LEU A 128 -4.55 -18.44 8.43
CA LEU A 128 -3.29 -18.66 9.11
C LEU A 128 -2.94 -17.50 10.07
N PRO A 129 -2.09 -17.70 11.08
CA PRO A 129 -1.55 -16.60 11.87
C PRO A 129 -0.83 -15.56 11.01
N LYS A 130 -0.99 -14.27 11.31
CA LYS A 130 -0.41 -13.18 10.50
C LYS A 130 1.09 -13.35 10.21
N GLN A 131 1.88 -13.75 11.21
CA GLN A 131 3.32 -14.00 11.04
C GLN A 131 3.60 -15.07 9.97
N LEU A 132 2.78 -16.11 9.94
CA LEU A 132 2.88 -17.21 8.99
C LEU A 132 2.45 -16.77 7.59
N GLN A 133 1.35 -16.01 7.47
CA GLN A 133 0.91 -15.40 6.20
C GLN A 133 2.03 -14.57 5.57
N ASN A 134 2.70 -13.77 6.40
CA ASN A 134 3.78 -12.89 5.98
C ASN A 134 5.02 -13.68 5.55
N ALA A 135 5.42 -14.68 6.33
CA ALA A 135 6.56 -15.53 5.99
C ALA A 135 6.35 -16.31 4.68
N ILE A 136 5.14 -16.82 4.46
CA ILE A 136 4.76 -17.50 3.21
C ILE A 136 4.87 -16.54 2.01
N SER A 137 4.28 -15.36 2.13
CA SER A 137 4.26 -14.37 1.04
C SER A 137 5.67 -13.89 0.71
N VAL A 138 6.49 -13.61 1.73
CA VAL A 138 7.90 -13.24 1.54
C VAL A 138 8.68 -14.39 0.90
N LYS A 139 8.48 -15.64 1.35
CA LYS A 139 9.20 -16.78 0.77
C LYS A 139 8.91 -16.93 -0.72
N ILE A 140 7.64 -16.97 -1.10
CA ILE A 140 7.23 -17.12 -2.51
C ILE A 140 7.71 -15.92 -3.34
N ALA A 141 7.56 -14.70 -2.83
CA ALA A 141 8.08 -13.51 -3.52
C ALA A 141 9.59 -13.60 -3.75
N THR A 142 10.37 -14.01 -2.74
CA THR A 142 11.82 -14.15 -2.87
C THR A 142 12.22 -15.27 -3.83
N ASP A 143 11.44 -16.34 -3.93
CA ASP A 143 11.68 -17.42 -4.90
C ASP A 143 11.45 -16.96 -6.34
N ILE A 144 10.47 -16.09 -6.54
CA ILE A 144 10.20 -15.49 -7.86
C ILE A 144 11.28 -14.48 -8.23
N ILE A 145 11.59 -13.53 -7.33
CA ILE A 145 12.55 -12.45 -7.57
C ILE A 145 13.96 -13.00 -7.78
N TYR A 146 14.38 -13.95 -6.93
CA TYR A 146 15.72 -14.51 -6.92
C TYR A 146 15.76 -15.94 -7.47
N LEU A 147 14.92 -16.24 -8.46
CA LEU A 147 14.79 -17.57 -9.06
C LEU A 147 16.16 -18.16 -9.45
N LYS A 148 17.04 -17.36 -10.05
CA LYS A 148 18.39 -17.77 -10.46
C LYS A 148 19.36 -18.04 -9.30
N GLN A 149 19.04 -17.56 -8.10
CA GLN A 149 19.87 -17.66 -6.89
C GLN A 149 19.25 -18.62 -5.85
N GLY A 150 18.09 -19.23 -6.16
CA GLY A 150 17.41 -20.19 -5.28
C GLY A 150 16.55 -19.56 -4.18
N GLY A 151 16.30 -18.24 -4.23
CA GLY A 151 15.49 -17.56 -3.21
C GLY A 151 16.15 -17.47 -1.83
N ILE A 152 15.42 -16.93 -0.84
CA ILE A 152 15.89 -16.89 0.54
C ILE A 152 15.55 -18.22 1.23
N ASN A 153 16.49 -18.79 1.97
CA ASN A 153 16.28 -20.05 2.69
C ASN A 153 15.12 -19.97 3.69
N VAL A 154 14.25 -20.99 3.69
CA VAL A 154 13.07 -21.09 4.59
C VAL A 154 13.47 -20.96 6.07
N LYS A 155 14.61 -21.53 6.48
CA LYS A 155 15.12 -21.45 7.86
C LYS A 155 15.38 -20.00 8.28
N VAL A 156 15.97 -19.20 7.39
CA VAL A 156 16.29 -17.79 7.65
C VAL A 156 15.01 -16.97 7.81
N ILE A 157 14.03 -17.17 6.92
CA ILE A 157 12.75 -16.48 7.00
C ILE A 157 12.01 -16.85 8.29
N ALA A 158 11.96 -18.14 8.63
CA ALA A 158 11.31 -18.63 9.83
C ALA A 158 11.92 -18.03 11.11
N GLN A 159 13.26 -17.95 11.17
CA GLN A 159 13.97 -17.32 12.28
C GLN A 159 13.64 -15.83 12.39
N MET A 160 13.67 -15.09 11.28
CA MET A 160 13.40 -13.65 11.27
C MET A 160 11.93 -13.30 11.59
N ALA A 161 11.02 -14.19 11.22
CA ALA A 161 9.59 -14.11 11.50
C ALA A 161 9.20 -14.68 12.88
N ASN A 162 10.14 -15.29 13.62
CA ASN A 162 9.92 -15.95 14.90
C ASN A 162 8.84 -17.05 14.84
N ILE A 163 8.95 -17.95 13.85
CA ILE A 163 8.04 -19.09 13.65
C ILE A 163 8.81 -20.40 13.52
N LYS A 164 8.13 -21.53 13.74
CA LYS A 164 8.72 -22.86 13.55
C LYS A 164 8.93 -23.16 12.07
N VAL A 165 10.11 -23.67 11.72
CA VAL A 165 10.48 -24.01 10.33
C VAL A 165 9.52 -25.04 9.73
N GLU A 166 9.18 -26.09 10.49
CA GLU A 166 8.26 -27.15 10.04
C GLU A 166 6.87 -26.58 9.70
N GLN A 167 6.38 -25.65 10.53
CA GLN A 167 5.09 -25.00 10.33
C GLN A 167 5.09 -24.19 9.04
N LEU A 168 6.17 -23.46 8.74
CA LEU A 168 6.31 -22.74 7.48
C LEU A 168 6.35 -23.72 6.28
N GLN A 169 7.13 -24.80 6.38
CA GLN A 169 7.30 -25.78 5.31
C GLN A 169 5.98 -26.50 4.95
N ILE A 170 5.21 -26.93 5.97
CA ILE A 170 3.93 -27.62 5.77
C ILE A 170 2.95 -26.70 5.03
N ASN A 171 2.88 -25.42 5.39
CA ASN A 171 1.96 -24.49 4.76
C ASN A 171 2.41 -24.07 3.36
N LEU A 172 3.73 -23.96 3.11
CA LEU A 172 4.24 -23.77 1.74
C LEU A 172 3.88 -24.94 0.83
N ASN A 173 3.98 -26.18 1.32
CA ASN A 173 3.60 -27.37 0.55
C ASN A 173 2.10 -27.38 0.19
N ARG A 174 1.23 -26.86 1.07
CA ARG A 174 -0.21 -26.71 0.79
C ARG A 174 -0.52 -25.66 -0.28
N ILE A 175 0.35 -24.65 -0.41
CA ILE A 175 0.19 -23.57 -1.38
C ILE A 175 0.80 -23.92 -2.74
N LYS A 176 1.77 -24.83 -2.76
CA LYS A 176 2.48 -25.28 -3.98
C LYS A 176 1.56 -25.60 -5.17
N PRO A 177 0.38 -26.24 -5.02
CA PRO A 177 -0.53 -26.49 -6.15
C PRO A 177 -1.03 -25.21 -6.84
N PHE A 178 -1.06 -24.07 -6.15
CA PHE A 178 -1.52 -22.79 -6.66
C PHE A 178 -0.38 -21.93 -7.22
N ALA A 179 0.87 -22.42 -7.23
CA ALA A 179 2.05 -21.63 -7.59
C ALA A 179 1.95 -21.01 -8.98
N PHE A 180 1.46 -21.76 -9.98
CA PHE A 180 1.29 -21.24 -11.34
C PHE A 180 0.33 -20.06 -11.39
N LYS A 181 -0.83 -20.19 -10.73
CA LYS A 181 -1.83 -19.12 -10.65
C LYS A 181 -1.27 -17.87 -9.95
N ILE A 182 -0.58 -18.05 -8.82
CA ILE A 182 0.04 -16.94 -8.07
C ILE A 182 1.02 -16.17 -8.95
N ILE A 183 1.86 -16.88 -9.71
CA ILE A 183 2.84 -16.27 -10.62
C ILE A 183 2.13 -15.53 -11.76
N GLN A 184 1.11 -16.14 -12.36
CA GLN A 184 0.33 -15.53 -13.44
C GLN A 184 -0.38 -14.26 -12.97
N ASP A 185 -1.03 -14.29 -11.81
CA ASP A 185 -1.73 -13.14 -11.22
C ASP A 185 -0.74 -12.00 -10.90
N LEU A 186 0.47 -12.33 -10.44
CA LEU A 186 1.53 -11.35 -10.21
C LEU A 186 1.97 -10.68 -11.52
N PHE A 187 2.23 -11.45 -12.58
CA PHE A 187 2.63 -10.90 -13.87
C PHE A 187 1.53 -10.05 -14.49
N ASN A 188 0.27 -10.49 -14.43
CA ASN A 188 -0.88 -9.73 -14.92
C ASN A 188 -1.01 -8.38 -14.19
N HIS A 189 -0.80 -8.36 -12.87
CA HIS A 189 -0.81 -7.12 -12.09
C HIS A 189 0.25 -6.14 -12.58
N PHE A 190 1.47 -6.60 -12.87
CA PHE A 190 2.51 -5.72 -13.40
C PHE A 190 2.29 -5.35 -14.86
N HIS A 191 1.70 -6.21 -15.68
CA HIS A 191 1.39 -5.89 -17.07
C HIS A 191 0.30 -4.82 -17.19
N ASN A 192 -0.76 -4.92 -16.37
CA ASN A 192 -1.91 -4.02 -16.45
C ASN A 192 -1.66 -2.64 -15.81
N ASN A 193 -0.71 -2.52 -14.88
CA ASN A 193 -0.42 -1.27 -14.16
C ASN A 193 0.79 -0.49 -14.71
N PHE A 194 1.53 -1.06 -15.67
CA PHE A 194 2.72 -0.42 -16.26
C PHE A 194 2.63 -0.28 -17.80
N GLN A 195 1.41 -0.22 -18.34
CA GLN A 195 1.12 0.37 -19.66
C GLN A 195 0.96 1.88 -19.52
#